data_AF-A0A5M6J261-F1
#
_entry.id   AF-A0A5M6J261-F1
#
_cell.length_a   1.000
_cell.length_b   1.000
_cell.length_c   1.000
_cell.angle_alpha   90.00
_cell.angle_beta   90.00
_cell.angle_gamma   90.00
#
_symmetry.space_group_name_H-M   'P 1'
#
loop_
_entity.id
_entity.type
_entity.pdbx_description
1 polymer ?
#
loop_
_entity_poly.entity_id
_entity_poly.type
_entity_poly.pdbx_seq_one_letter_code
_entity_poly.pdbx_strand_id
1 'polypeptide(L)' 'MDIPVEGYPFSIEAVTTWFRDRRGRDPSEMELNMILAEMAAREATFPREGPNVDPRGWRSDPAAPSATRRRG' A
#
# COMPACT_ATOMS: atom_id res chain seq x y z
N MET A 1 -4.00 -15.52 5.14
CA MET A 1 -5.29 -14.91 5.50
C MET A 1 -5.62 -13.90 4.40
N ASP A 2 -6.87 -13.82 3.95
CA ASP A 2 -7.25 -12.77 2.99
C ASP A 2 -7.34 -11.46 3.76
N ILE A 3 -6.73 -10.38 3.25
CA ILE A 3 -6.77 -9.05 3.87
C ILE A 3 -7.00 -7.99 2.79
N PRO A 4 -7.60 -6.83 3.14
CA PRO A 4 -7.81 -5.75 2.18
C PRO A 4 -6.50 -5.32 1.49
N VAL A 5 -6.58 -4.87 0.24
CA VAL A 5 -5.42 -4.42 -0.57
C VAL A 5 -4.71 -3.20 0.03
N GLU A 6 -3.49 -2.91 -0.45
CA GLU A 6 -2.71 -1.74 0.00
C GLU A 6 -3.47 -0.43 -0.26
N GLY A 7 -3.40 0.51 0.69
CA GLY A 7 -4.17 1.76 0.64
C GLY A 7 -5.66 1.63 1.01
N TYR A 8 -6.15 0.42 1.33
CA TYR A 8 -7.52 0.25 1.85
C TYR A 8 -7.66 0.89 3.24
N PRO A 9 -8.78 1.59 3.52
CA PRO A 9 -8.96 2.28 4.80
C PRO A 9 -8.94 1.34 6.02
N PHE A 10 -8.26 1.79 7.07
CA PHE A 10 -8.09 1.08 8.35
C PHE A 10 -9.29 1.18 9.31
N SER A 11 -10.39 1.80 8.89
CA SER A 11 -11.55 1.95 9.77
C SER A 11 -12.27 0.62 9.97
N ILE A 12 -12.76 0.40 11.19
CA ILE A 12 -13.53 -0.81 11.56
C ILE A 12 -14.71 -1.01 10.60
N GLU A 13 -15.42 0.06 10.24
CA GLU A 13 -16.55 -0.01 9.30
C GLU A 13 -16.12 -0.47 7.90
N ALA A 14 -14.99 0.00 7.39
CA ALA A 14 -14.51 -0.40 6.07
C ALA A 14 -14.05 -1.85 6.08
N VAL A 15 -13.29 -2.27 7.10
CA VAL A 15 -12.85 -3.66 7.25
C VAL A 15 -14.05 -4.60 7.42
N THR A 16 -15.06 -4.19 8.18
CA THR A 16 -16.31 -4.95 8.36
C THR A 16 -17.08 -5.08 7.04
N THR A 17 -17.20 -3.98 6.29
CA THR A 17 -17.87 -3.97 4.98
C THR A 17 -17.17 -4.88 3.98
N TRP A 18 -15.84 -4.78 3.89
CA TRP A 18 -15.02 -5.66 3.05
C TRP A 18 -15.17 -7.13 3.46
N PHE A 19 -15.15 -7.42 4.76
CA PHE A 19 -15.27 -8.78 5.25
C PHE A 19 -16.65 -9.37 4.92
N ARG A 20 -17.71 -8.57 5.09
CA ARG A 20 -19.08 -8.95 4.72
C ARG A 20 -19.20 -9.21 3.23
N ASP A 21 -18.67 -8.34 2.38
CA ASP A 21 -18.69 -8.52 0.93
C ASP A 21 -17.99 -9.82 0.51
N ARG A 22 -16.86 -10.15 1.14
CA ARG A 22 -16.06 -11.33 0.79
C ARG A 22 -16.53 -12.64 1.40
N ARG A 23 -17.15 -12.61 2.60
CA ARG A 23 -17.51 -13.81 3.38
C ARG A 23 -19.01 -13.98 3.58
N GLY A 24 -19.82 -13.00 3.22
CA GLY A 24 -21.27 -13.02 3.38
C GLY A 24 -21.75 -12.98 4.84
N ARG A 25 -20.87 -12.64 5.79
CA ARG A 25 -21.18 -12.55 7.23
C ARG A 25 -20.36 -11.47 7.92
N ASP A 26 -20.75 -11.13 9.14
CA ASP A 26 -19.95 -10.29 10.02
C ASP A 26 -18.65 -10.98 10.49
N PRO A 27 -17.56 -10.21 10.61
CA PRO A 27 -16.37 -10.69 11.30
C PRO A 27 -16.64 -10.80 12.80
N SER A 28 -16.05 -11.81 13.43
CA SER A 28 -15.91 -11.82 14.89
C SER A 28 -14.89 -10.77 15.35
N GLU A 29 -14.91 -10.40 16.62
CA GLU A 29 -13.95 -9.47 17.21
C GLU A 29 -12.50 -9.96 17.03
N MET A 30 -12.26 -11.27 17.16
CA MET A 30 -10.94 -11.86 16.95
C MET A 30 -10.49 -11.76 15.49
N GLU A 31 -11.37 -12.01 14.53
CA GLU A 31 -11.05 -11.87 13.10
C GLU A 31 -10.79 -10.41 12.73
N LEU A 32 -11.59 -9.49 13.26
CA LEU A 32 -11.41 -8.06 13.05
C LEU A 32 -10.04 -7.60 13.57
N ASN A 33 -9.67 -8.01 14.79
CA ASN A 33 -8.37 -7.72 15.37
C ASN A 33 -7.22 -8.30 14.55
N MET A 34 -7.36 -9.54 14.05
CA MET A 34 -6.35 -10.15 13.19
C MET A 34 -6.16 -9.39 11.87
N ILE A 35 -7.26 -8.99 11.22
CA ILE A 35 -7.20 -8.24 9.96
C ILE A 35 -6.55 -6.87 10.18
N LEU A 36 -6.94 -6.16 11.23
CA LEU A 36 -6.34 -4.86 11.56
C LEU A 36 -4.86 -4.98 11.90
N ALA A 37 -4.48 -5.99 12.67
CA ALA A 37 -3.08 -6.26 13.02
C ALA A 37 -2.24 -6.56 11.76
N GLU A 38 -2.76 -7.39 10.85
CA GLU A 38 -2.07 -7.74 9.61
C GLU A 38 -1.96 -6.52 8.67
N MET A 39 -3.02 -5.72 8.54
CA MET A 39 -2.97 -4.48 7.76
C MET A 39 -1.92 -3.51 8.34
N ALA A 40 -1.84 -3.41 9.67
CA ALA A 40 -0.87 -2.54 10.34
C ALA A 40 0.57 -3.04 10.17
N ALA A 41 0.77 -4.36 10.29
CA ALA A 41 2.05 -5.00 10.03
C ALA A 41 2.49 -4.77 8.57
N ARG A 42 1.57 -4.86 7.61
CA ARG A 42 1.87 -4.57 6.20
C ARG A 42 2.35 -3.14 5.99
N GLU A 43 1.64 -2.13 6.51
CA GLU A 43 2.08 -0.73 6.44
C GLU A 43 3.42 -0.50 7.15
N ALA A 44 3.69 -1.21 8.25
CA ALA A 44 4.97 -1.12 8.95
C ALA A 44 6.13 -1.78 8.18
N THR A 45 5.83 -2.79 7.35
CA THR A 45 6.82 -3.55 6.56
C THR A 45 7.17 -2.85 5.25
N PHE A 46 6.32 -1.94 4.78
CA PHE A 46 6.70 -0.93 3.81
C PHE A 46 7.18 0.29 4.61
N PRO A 47 8.46 0.39 5.02
CA PRO A 47 8.99 1.71 5.24
C PRO A 47 8.71 2.44 3.92
N ARG A 48 7.92 3.51 3.99
CA ARG A 48 8.01 4.53 2.96
C ARG A 48 9.49 4.85 2.92
N GLU A 49 10.21 4.28 1.94
CA GLU A 49 11.33 4.94 1.32
C GLU A 49 10.72 6.24 0.82
N GLY A 50 10.61 7.22 1.73
CA GLY A 50 10.67 8.61 1.33
C GLY A 50 11.85 8.69 0.39
N PRO A 51 11.73 9.45 -0.72
CA PRO A 51 12.74 9.44 -1.77
C PRO A 51 14.09 9.48 -1.08
N ASN A 52 14.93 8.46 -1.32
CA ASN A 52 16.27 8.40 -0.78
C ASN A 52 16.99 9.62 -1.34
N VAL A 53 16.80 10.76 -0.66
CA VAL A 53 17.48 12.00 -0.93
C VAL A 53 18.86 11.73 -0.40
N ASP A 54 19.70 11.24 -1.31
CA ASP A 54 21.14 11.34 -1.16
C ASP A 54 21.43 12.74 -0.58
N PRO A 55 22.18 12.86 0.52
CA PRO A 55 22.49 14.16 1.12
C PRO A 55 23.23 15.12 0.14
N ARG A 56 23.55 14.67 -1.07
CA ARG A 56 24.10 15.45 -2.18
C ARG A 56 23.08 15.94 -3.20
N GLY A 57 21.78 15.68 -3.06
CA GLY A 57 20.72 16.39 -3.79
C GLY A 57 20.64 16.14 -5.30
N TRP A 58 21.13 15.01 -5.81
CA TRP A 58 20.97 14.67 -7.23
C TRP A 58 19.85 13.66 -7.45
N ARG A 59 18.84 14.05 -8.23
CA ARG A 59 17.79 13.15 -8.73
C ARG A 59 18.41 12.11 -9.66
N SER A 60 18.30 10.83 -9.30
CA SER A 60 18.43 9.73 -10.27
C SER A 60 17.03 9.37 -10.75
N ASP A 61 16.57 10.11 -11.76
CA ASP A 61 15.38 9.80 -12.53
C ASP A 61 15.86 8.99 -13.76
N PRO A 62 15.58 7.68 -13.91
CA PRO A 62 15.91 6.99 -15.13
C PRO A 62 14.66 6.79 -15.98
N ALA A 63 14.03 7.88 -16.45
CA ALA A 63 13.22 7.86 -17.68
C ALA A 63 12.80 9.27 -18.14
N ALA A 64 13.76 10.16 -18.37
CA ALA A 64 13.54 11.16 -19.40
C ALA A 64 13.52 10.41 -20.75
N PRO A 65 12.42 10.43 -21.55
CA PRO A 65 12.48 9.92 -22.90
C PRO A 65 13.52 10.73 -23.67
N SER A 66 14.57 10.05 -24.15
CA SER A 66 15.64 10.70 -24.90
C SER A 66 15.06 11.40 -26.12
N ALA A 67 15.18 12.72 -26.12
CA ALA A 67 14.77 13.58 -27.21
C ALA A 67 15.42 13.14 -28.53
N THR A 68 14.60 13.21 -29.58
CA THR A 68 14.91 13.15 -31.01
C THR A 68 16.34 13.54 -31.37
N ARG A 69 17.13 12.60 -31.91
CA ARG A 69 18.28 12.93 -32.76
C ARG A 69 17.94 12.56 -34.21
N ARG A 70 17.53 13.59 -34.98
CA ARG A 70 17.44 13.55 -36.45
C ARG A 70 18.75 13.02 -37.00
N ARG A 71 18.66 12.00 -37.86
CA ARG A 71 19.73 11.55 -38.74
C ARG A 71 19.73 12.48 -39.95
N GLY A 72 20.79 13.26 -40.13
CA GLY A 72 21.14 13.97 -41.35
C GLY A 72 22.48 13.46 -41.82
#